data_AF-A0A448WW57-F1
#
_entry.id   AF-A0A448WW57-F1
#
_cell.length_a   1.000
_cell.length_b   1.000
_cell.length_c   1.000
_cell.angle_alpha   90.00
_cell.angle_beta   90.00
_cell.angle_gamma   90.00
#
_symmetry.space_group_name_H-M   'P 1'
#
loop_
_entity.id
_entity.type
_entity.pdbx_description
1 polymer ?
#
loop_
_entity_poly.entity_id
_entity_poly.type
_entity_poly.pdbx_seq_one_letter_code
_entity_poly.pdbx_strand_id
1 'polypeptide(L)'
;MEMIHQRHRSLVSQCLSEGHLPVCLGGGNDQSWPNGAAWIEHWRQCSRDSTCRFGVINVDAHLDVRPLCSEGGHSGSPFRQLIEFSRPEEASYFLNY
;
A
#
# COMPACT_ATOMS: atom_id res chain seq x y z
N MET A 1 0.69 15.90 -1.47
CA MET A 1 0.13 14.61 -1.03
C MET A 1 1.16 13.50 -1.24
N GLU A 2 1.69 13.34 -2.45
CA GLU A 2 2.78 12.41 -2.78
C GLU A 2 4.00 12.47 -1.84
N MET A 3 4.55 13.66 -1.53
CA MET A 3 5.68 13.77 -0.59
C MET A 3 5.37 13.26 0.83
N ILE A 4 4.11 13.38 1.28
CA ILE A 4 3.68 12.88 2.60
C ILE A 4 3.62 11.36 2.55
N HIS A 5 3.08 10.78 1.48
CA HIS A 5 3.06 9.33 1.31
C HIS A 5 4.46 8.74 1.22
N GLN A 6 5.38 9.38 0.51
CA GLN A 6 6.78 8.97 0.46
C GLN A 6 7.42 8.98 1.85
N ARG A 7 7.26 10.08 2.60
CA ARG A 7 7.78 10.18 3.97
C ARG A 7 7.15 9.14 4.90
N HIS A 8 5.84 8.90 4.79
CA HIS A 8 5.12 7.91 5.57
C HIS A 8 5.68 6.50 5.31
N ARG A 9 5.80 6.11 4.04
CA ARG A 9 6.38 4.82 3.64
C ARG A 9 7.78 4.64 4.21
N SER A 10 8.65 5.65 4.09
CA SER A 10 10.01 5.57 4.64
C SER A 10 10.03 5.34 6.15
N LEU A 11 9.16 6.01 6.91
CA LEU A 11 9.07 5.82 8.36
C LEU A 11 8.58 4.41 8.73
N VAL A 12 7.55 3.91 8.03
CA VAL A 12 7.05 2.55 8.26
C VAL A 12 8.12 1.52 7.91
N SER A 13 8.79 1.66 6.76
CA SER A 13 9.90 0.78 6.38
C SER A 13 11.03 0.77 7.40
N GLN A 14 11.37 1.93 7.97
CA GLN A 14 12.36 2.03 9.04
C GLN A 14 11.90 1.24 10.28
N CYS A 15 10.69 1.49 10.79
CA CYS A 15 10.15 0.77 11.94
C CYS A 15 10.16 -0.76 11.73
N LEU A 16 9.77 -1.22 10.54
CA LEU A 16 9.79 -2.63 10.18
C LEU A 16 11.21 -3.21 10.17
N SER A 17 12.17 -2.48 9.59
CA SER A 17 13.58 -2.90 9.54
C SER A 17 14.23 -3.02 10.92
N GLU A 18 13.74 -2.23 11.89
CA GLU A 18 14.16 -2.27 13.30
C GLU A 18 13.43 -3.36 14.11
N GLY A 19 12.54 -4.14 13.48
CA GLY A 19 11.79 -5.23 14.12
C GLY A 19 10.58 -4.76 14.92
N HIS A 20 10.12 -3.53 14.72
CA HIS A 20 8.92 -3.00 15.36
C HIS A 20 7.65 -3.34 14.58
N LEU A 21 6.51 -3.34 15.27
CA LEU A 21 5.18 -3.47 14.68
C LEU A 21 4.53 -2.07 14.57
N PRO A 22 4.61 -1.39 13.41
CA PRO A 22 4.09 -0.04 13.26
C PRO A 22 2.57 0.02 13.34
N VAL A 23 2.05 0.96 14.13
CA VAL A 23 0.63 1.33 14.17
C VAL A 23 0.50 2.77 13.69
N CYS A 24 -0.17 2.97 12.56
CA CYS A 24 -0.35 4.29 11.96
C CYS A 24 -1.71 4.85 12.39
N LEU A 25 -1.71 6.01 13.05
CA LEU A 25 -2.93 6.65 13.54
C LEU A 25 -3.30 7.85 12.67
N GLY A 26 -4.45 7.75 12.00
CA GLY A 26 -5.19 8.90 11.48
C GLY A 26 -4.64 9.57 10.21
N GLY A 27 -5.45 10.50 9.71
CA GLY A 27 -5.49 10.94 8.31
C GLY A 27 -6.67 10.29 7.56
N GLY A 28 -6.82 10.58 6.26
CA GLY A 28 -7.74 9.84 5.40
C GLY A 28 -7.24 8.42 5.13
N ASN A 29 -8.09 7.57 4.52
CA ASN A 29 -7.70 6.20 4.18
C ASN A 29 -6.61 6.12 3.09
N ASP A 30 -6.26 7.25 2.45
CA ASP A 30 -5.15 7.33 1.50
C ASP A 30 -3.80 6.89 2.11
N GLN A 31 -3.64 6.99 3.43
CA GLN A 31 -2.47 6.48 4.14
C GLN A 31 -2.27 4.97 4.02
N SER A 32 -3.32 4.21 3.71
CA SER A 32 -3.24 2.76 3.54
C SER A 32 -2.33 2.37 2.37
N TRP A 33 -2.20 3.24 1.36
CA TRP A 33 -1.26 3.05 0.26
C TRP A 33 0.22 2.99 0.72
N PRO A 34 0.81 4.06 1.30
CA PRO A 34 2.20 4.01 1.73
C PRO A 34 2.46 2.97 2.83
N ASN A 35 1.47 2.72 3.70
CA ASN A 35 1.57 1.69 4.75
C ASN A 35 1.69 0.29 4.17
N GLY A 36 0.75 -0.10 3.32
CA GLY A 36 0.76 -1.42 2.69
C GLY A 36 1.97 -1.60 1.78
N ALA A 37 2.39 -0.55 1.05
CA ALA A 37 3.57 -0.62 0.20
C ALA A 37 4.86 -0.93 0.99
N ALA A 38 5.05 -0.26 2.14
CA ALA A 38 6.19 -0.53 3.03
C ALA A 38 6.20 -1.98 3.55
N TRP A 39 5.04 -2.49 3.97
CA TRP A 39 4.90 -3.89 4.39
C TRP A 39 5.16 -4.89 3.26
N ILE A 40 4.65 -4.64 2.06
CA ILE A 40 4.89 -5.49 0.88
C ILE A 40 6.40 -5.56 0.57
N GLU A 41 7.09 -4.43 0.62
CA GLU A 41 8.54 -4.38 0.40
C GLU A 41 9.31 -5.14 1.48
N HIS A 42 9.01 -4.86 2.74
CA HIS A 42 9.63 -5.55 3.87
C HIS A 42 9.41 -7.06 3.78
N TRP A 43 8.18 -7.49 3.44
CA TRP A 43 7.85 -8.89 3.22
C TRP A 43 8.68 -9.52 2.09
N ARG A 44 8.78 -8.84 0.94
CA ARG A 44 9.59 -9.30 -0.21
C ARG A 44 11.07 -9.45 0.14
N GLN A 45 11.59 -8.64 1.06
CA GLN A 45 12.98 -8.70 1.50
C GLN A 45 13.21 -9.81 2.54
N CYS A 46 12.28 -10.02 3.47
CA CYS A 46 12.43 -10.97 4.55
C CYS A 46 11.98 -12.40 4.19
N SER A 47 11.05 -12.55 3.24
CA SER A 47 10.55 -13.87 2.87
C SER A 47 11.58 -14.63 2.02
N ARG A 48 12.18 -15.66 2.61
CA ARG A 48 13.08 -16.60 1.90
C ARG A 48 12.29 -17.65 1.12
N ASP A 49 10.99 -17.73 1.35
CA ASP A 49 10.07 -18.70 0.75
C ASP A 49 9.07 -17.96 -0.16
N SER A 50 9.12 -18.28 -1.45
CA SER A 50 8.22 -17.71 -2.47
C SER A 50 6.77 -18.19 -2.33
N THR A 51 6.50 -19.21 -1.51
CA THR A 51 5.15 -19.67 -1.21
C THR A 51 4.47 -18.84 -0.13
N CYS A 52 5.26 -18.18 0.73
CA CYS A 52 4.73 -17.37 1.81
C CYS A 52 3.99 -16.13 1.26
N ARG A 53 2.74 -15.93 1.68
CA ARG A 53 1.87 -14.87 1.17
C ARG A 53 1.70 -13.75 2.20
N PHE A 54 1.73 -12.51 1.69
CA PHE A 54 1.30 -11.34 2.43
C PHE A 54 -0.13 -10.98 2.03
N GLY A 55 -0.96 -10.61 3.01
CA GLY A 55 -2.35 -10.21 2.81
C GLY A 55 -2.65 -8.87 3.45
N VAL A 56 -3.54 -8.10 2.82
CA VAL A 56 -4.06 -6.84 3.34
C VAL A 56 -5.57 -7.01 3.53
N ILE A 57 -6.08 -6.58 4.69
CA ILE A 57 -7.52 -6.62 5.00
C ILE A 57 -7.99 -5.17 5.15
N ASN A 58 -8.97 -4.77 4.33
CA ASN A 58 -9.67 -3.50 4.47
C ASN A 58 -10.96 -3.71 5.28
N VAL A 59 -11.10 -3.04 6.42
CA VAL A 59 -12.32 -3.04 7.22
C VAL A 59 -12.95 -1.65 7.11
N ASP A 60 -13.72 -1.46 6.05
CA ASP A 60 -14.38 -0.19 5.72
C ASP A 60 -15.73 -0.50 5.04
N ALA A 61 -16.64 0.47 5.05
CA ALA A 61 -17.87 0.40 4.26
C ALA A 61 -17.59 0.47 2.75
N HIS A 62 -16.46 1.04 2.34
CA HIS A 62 -16.05 1.19 0.95
C HIS A 62 -14.87 0.29 0.60
N LEU A 63 -14.83 -0.18 -0.65
CA LEU A 63 -13.73 -1.01 -1.13
C LEU A 63 -12.43 -0.22 -1.34
N ASP A 64 -12.52 1.09 -1.62
CA ASP A 64 -11.39 2.00 -1.81
C ASP A 64 -10.39 1.57 -2.91
N VAL A 65 -10.97 1.10 -4.02
CA VAL A 65 -10.29 0.68 -5.27
C VAL A 65 -10.63 1.58 -6.48
N ARG A 66 -11.05 2.83 -6.24
CA ARG A 66 -11.42 3.78 -7.31
C ARG A 66 -10.20 4.12 -8.18
N PRO A 67 -10.40 4.49 -9.46
CA PRO A 67 -9.34 4.98 -10.33
C PRO A 67 -8.61 6.19 -9.73
N LEU A 68 -7.34 6.35 -10.07
CA LEU A 68 -6.56 7.55 -9.71
C LEU A 68 -7.12 8.77 -10.44
N CYS A 69 -7.04 9.94 -9.81
CA CYS A 69 -7.35 11.20 -10.48
C CYS A 69 -6.10 11.78 -11.17
N SER A 70 -6.24 12.89 -11.88
CA SER A 70 -5.11 13.60 -12.50
C SER A 70 -4.03 14.03 -11.51
N GLU A 71 -4.39 14.17 -10.23
CA GLU A 71 -3.47 14.55 -9.14
C GLU A 71 -2.88 13.32 -8.41
N GLY A 72 -3.24 12.11 -8.83
CA GLY A 72 -2.73 10.84 -8.29
C GLY A 72 -3.72 10.12 -7.37
N GLY A 73 -3.18 9.47 -6.35
CA GLY A 73 -3.96 8.72 -5.36
C GLY A 73 -4.77 9.62 -4.44
N HIS A 74 -5.91 9.12 -3.97
CA HIS A 74 -6.79 9.79 -3.03
C HIS A 74 -7.35 8.78 -2.02
N SER A 75 -8.19 9.22 -1.08
CA SER A 75 -8.70 8.39 0.02
C SER A 75 -9.48 7.14 -0.38
N GLY A 76 -9.86 6.99 -1.65
CA GLY A 76 -10.60 5.83 -2.15
C GLY A 76 -9.92 5.10 -3.28
N SER A 77 -8.63 5.37 -3.52
CA SER A 77 -7.77 4.57 -4.42
C SER A 77 -6.68 3.73 -3.73
N PRO A 78 -6.48 3.72 -2.39
CA PRO A 78 -5.27 3.14 -1.81
C PRO A 78 -5.14 1.64 -2.11
N PHE A 79 -6.24 0.89 -2.11
CA PHE A 79 -6.20 -0.56 -2.36
C PHE A 79 -6.00 -0.89 -3.83
N ARG A 80 -6.45 -0.02 -4.75
CA ARG A 80 -6.09 -0.15 -6.17
C ARG A 80 -4.59 -0.01 -6.35
N GLN A 81 -3.99 1.02 -5.75
CA GLN A 81 -2.54 1.23 -5.80
C GLN A 81 -1.78 0.03 -5.21
N LEU A 82 -2.24 -0.54 -4.09
CA LEU A 82 -1.65 -1.74 -3.50
C LEU A 82 -1.73 -2.97 -4.41
N ILE A 83 -2.88 -3.19 -5.06
CA ILE A 83 -3.05 -4.29 -6.01
C ILE A 83 -2.05 -4.13 -7.18
N GLU A 84 -2.06 -2.97 -7.83
CA GLU A 84 -1.17 -2.67 -8.96
C GLU A 84 0.32 -2.77 -8.56
N PHE A 85 0.68 -2.32 -7.36
CA PHE A 85 2.05 -2.43 -6.84
C PHE A 85 2.47 -3.86 -6.48
N SER A 86 1.52 -4.67 -6.02
CA SER A 86 1.78 -6.07 -5.69
C SER A 86 1.92 -6.93 -6.94
N ARG A 87 1.27 -6.54 -8.04
CA ARG A 87 1.19 -7.28 -9.32
C ARG A 87 1.35 -6.35 -10.53
N PRO A 88 2.57 -5.85 -10.79
CA PRO A 88 2.80 -4.89 -11.88
C PRO A 88 2.43 -5.45 -13.27
N GLU A 89 2.51 -6.78 -13.47
CA GLU A 89 2.14 -7.42 -14.73
C GLU A 89 0.63 -7.45 -14.99
N GLU A 90 -0.19 -7.40 -13.92
CA GLU A 90 -1.66 -7.36 -14.01
C GLU A 90 -2.20 -5.93 -13.99
N ALA A 91 -1.36 -4.92 -13.78
CA ALA A 91 -1.78 -3.52 -13.67
C ALA A 91 -2.47 -2.99 -14.95
N SER A 92 -2.14 -3.55 -16.12
CA SER A 92 -2.77 -3.21 -17.40
C SER A 92 -4.26 -3.57 -17.48
N TYR A 93 -4.73 -4.54 -16.68
CA TYR A 93 -6.16 -4.91 -16.63
C TYR A 93 -7.00 -3.81 -15.97
N PHE A 94 -6.43 -3.05 -15.05
CA PHE A 94 -7.14 -1.98 -14.34
C PHE A 94 -7.18 -0.67 -15.15
N LEU A 95 -6.32 -0.49 -16.15
CA LEU A 95 -6.29 0.72 -16.99
C LEU A 95 -7.44 0.81 -18.02
N ASN A 96 -8.23 -0.25 -18.18
CA ASN A 96 -9.33 -0.31 -19.16
C ASN A 96 -10.73 -0.11 -18.55
N TYR A 97 -10.82 0.25 -17.26
CA TYR A 97 -12.05 0.57 -16.54
C TYR A 97 -11.86 1.83 -15.70
#